data_AF-A0AAU2YYD9-F1
#
_entry.id   AF-A0AAU2YYD9-F1
#
_cell.length_a   1.000
_cell.length_b   1.000
_cell.length_c   1.000
_cell.angle_alpha   90.00
_cell.angle_beta   90.00
_cell.angle_gamma   90.00
#
_symmetry.space_group_name_H-M   'P 1'
#
loop_
_entity.id
_entity.type
_entity.pdbx_description
1 polymer ?
#
loop_
_entity_poly.entity_id
_entity_poly.type
_entity_poly.pdbx_seq_one_letter_code
_entity_poly.pdbx_strand_id
1 'polypeptide(L)'
;MFTAVHDAWWAQAHKVHGGRDGTRALGEVLLLNRRLAHEHVVAGLATAPQAGALTADAVALEARKVAQAEDEPTIGASHPGGPGADAGHRHLAARVAARHPPPDTRPQPSVTPYGQLLRRRRTSGSDHREGEAQ
;
A
#
# COMPACT_ATOMS: atom_id res chain seq x y z
N MET A 1 16.38 6.58 21.89
CA MET A 1 17.20 7.80 22.06
C MET A 1 17.16 8.58 20.75
N PHE A 2 17.28 9.90 20.71
CA PHE A 2 17.36 10.61 19.42
C PHE A 2 18.81 10.57 18.91
N THR A 3 19.01 10.22 17.64
CA THR A 3 20.35 10.05 17.04
C THR A 3 20.53 10.96 15.82
N ALA A 4 21.78 11.14 15.37
CA ALA A 4 22.07 11.90 14.15
C ALA A 4 21.33 11.37 12.90
N VAL A 5 21.01 10.07 12.87
CA VAL A 5 20.23 9.45 11.80
C VAL A 5 18.79 9.97 11.77
N HIS A 6 18.19 10.21 12.94
CA HIS A 6 16.84 10.80 13.02
C HIS A 6 16.86 12.23 12.49
N ASP A 7 17.88 13.02 12.89
CA ASP A 7 18.02 14.40 12.47
C ASP A 7 18.23 14.52 10.94
N ALA A 8 19.14 13.72 10.39
CA ALA A 8 19.44 13.71 8.96
C ALA A 8 18.22 13.31 8.12
N TRP A 9 17.50 12.27 8.54
CA TRP A 9 16.26 11.85 7.88
C TRP A 9 15.18 12.93 7.97
N TRP A 10 14.99 13.55 9.15
CA TRP A 10 14.02 14.62 9.32
C TRP A 10 14.34 15.84 8.47
N ALA A 11 15.61 16.24 8.36
CA ALA A 11 16.02 17.34 7.49
C ALA A 11 15.68 17.07 6.01
N GLN A 12 15.84 15.82 5.55
CA GLN A 12 15.45 15.40 4.21
C GLN A 12 13.92 15.41 4.04
N ALA A 13 13.18 14.81 4.97
CA ALA A 13 11.73 14.78 4.95
C ALA A 13 11.12 16.20 5.03
N HIS A 14 11.69 17.09 5.84
CA HIS A 14 11.30 18.48 5.95
C HIS A 14 11.51 19.25 4.64
N LYS A 15 12.60 18.97 3.92
CA LYS A 15 12.86 19.58 2.61
C LYS A 15 11.88 19.12 1.54
N VAL A 16 11.48 17.84 1.56
CA VAL A 16 10.62 17.24 0.53
C VAL A 16 9.12 17.46 0.82
N HIS A 17 8.70 17.31 2.07
CA HIS A 17 7.29 17.36 2.47
C HIS A 17 6.89 18.72 3.10
N GLY A 18 7.86 19.61 3.33
CA GLY A 18 7.62 20.85 4.06
C GLY A 18 7.59 20.65 5.57
N GLY A 19 7.62 21.75 6.33
CA GLY A 19 7.92 21.66 7.77
C GLY A 19 6.85 20.98 8.61
N ARG A 20 5.58 21.21 8.30
CA ARG A 20 4.46 20.60 9.03
C ARG A 20 4.44 19.08 8.84
N ASP A 21 4.49 18.63 7.60
CA ASP A 21 4.35 17.22 7.28
C ASP A 21 5.64 16.44 7.54
N GLY A 22 6.82 17.04 7.33
CA GLY A 22 8.10 16.45 7.76
C GLY A 22 8.19 16.24 9.27
N THR A 23 7.71 17.20 10.07
CA THR A 23 7.69 17.05 11.54
C THR A 23 6.65 16.03 12.00
N ARG A 24 5.47 16.00 11.36
CA ARG A 24 4.48 14.94 11.59
C ARG A 24 5.09 13.56 11.32
N ALA A 25 5.75 13.39 10.18
CA ALA A 25 6.37 12.13 9.80
C ALA A 25 7.46 11.69 10.79
N LEU A 26 8.30 12.61 11.29
CA LEU A 26 9.25 12.30 12.35
C LEU A 26 8.53 11.86 13.65
N GLY A 27 7.45 12.53 14.01
CA GLY A 27 6.63 12.14 15.18
C GLY A 27 6.09 10.71 15.06
N GLU A 28 5.58 10.34 13.89
CA GLU A 28 5.11 8.98 13.60
C GLU A 28 6.24 7.96 13.71
N VAL A 29 7.44 8.26 13.17
CA VAL A 29 8.62 7.40 13.31
C VAL A 29 9.04 7.23 14.76
N LEU A 30 9.08 8.32 15.54
CA LEU A 30 9.44 8.25 16.96
C LEU A 30 8.46 7.36 17.74
N LEU A 31 7.18 7.38 17.38
CA LEU A 31 6.16 6.51 17.97
C LEU A 31 6.34 5.02 17.62
N LEU A 32 7.04 4.67 16.53
CA LEU A 32 7.35 3.28 16.20
C LEU A 32 8.19 2.59 17.29
N ASN A 33 9.01 3.33 18.03
CA ASN A 33 9.78 2.80 19.16
C ASN A 33 8.89 2.20 20.28
N ARG A 34 7.57 2.44 20.27
CA ARG A 34 6.63 1.78 21.18
C ARG A 34 6.37 0.30 20.84
N ARG A 35 6.69 -0.11 19.61
CA ARG A 35 6.38 -1.45 19.08
C ARG A 35 7.59 -2.16 18.50
N LEU A 36 8.65 -1.43 18.18
CA LEU A 36 9.89 -1.95 17.61
C LEU A 36 11.06 -1.52 18.48
N ALA A 37 12.09 -2.37 18.56
CA ALA A 37 13.32 -2.02 19.23
C ALA A 37 14.00 -0.82 18.55
N HIS A 38 14.70 -0.02 19.34
CA HIS A 38 15.23 1.26 18.88
C HIS A 38 16.23 1.12 17.72
N GLU A 39 17.10 0.13 17.82
CA GLU A 39 18.10 -0.19 16.80
C GLU A 39 17.48 -0.52 15.44
N HIS A 40 16.30 -1.13 15.42
CA HIS A 40 15.58 -1.46 14.21
C HIS A 40 15.00 -0.22 13.54
N VAL A 41 14.49 0.72 14.34
CA VAL A 41 14.01 2.02 13.85
C VAL A 41 15.17 2.84 13.27
N VAL A 42 16.33 2.83 13.93
CA VAL A 42 17.55 3.48 13.42
C VAL A 42 18.00 2.87 12.09
N ALA A 43 18.00 1.53 11.99
CA ALA A 43 18.30 0.84 10.73
C ALA A 43 17.30 1.22 9.63
N GLY A 44 16.00 1.22 9.93
CA GLY A 44 14.95 1.62 9.00
C GLY A 44 15.06 3.08 8.53
N LEU A 45 15.45 4.00 9.42
CA LEU A 45 15.70 5.40 9.07
C LEU A 45 16.89 5.56 8.11
N ALA A 46 17.91 4.73 8.27
CA ALA A 46 19.09 4.76 7.40
C ALA A 46 18.82 4.14 6.01
N THR A 47 17.93 3.16 5.91
CA THR A 47 17.66 2.42 4.66
C THR A 47 16.49 2.97 3.86
N ALA A 48 15.43 3.50 4.48
CA ALA A 48 14.25 3.98 3.76
C ALA A 48 14.55 5.04 2.67
N PRO A 49 15.46 6.02 2.90
CA PRO A 49 15.84 6.97 1.85
C PRO A 49 16.50 6.33 0.63
N GLN A 50 17.17 5.19 0.79
CA GLN A 50 17.80 4.45 -0.32
C GLN A 50 16.77 3.85 -1.27
N ALA A 51 15.55 3.57 -0.78
CA ALA A 51 14.40 3.18 -1.58
C ALA A 51 13.65 4.37 -2.20
N GLY A 52 14.14 5.61 -2.00
CA GLY A 52 13.52 6.82 -2.51
C GLY A 52 12.26 7.26 -1.76
N ALA A 53 12.01 6.72 -0.56
CA ALA A 53 10.83 7.03 0.24
C ALA A 53 11.20 7.74 1.55
N LEU A 54 10.59 8.90 1.78
CA LEU A 54 10.77 9.73 2.99
C LEU A 54 9.48 9.76 3.84
N THR A 55 8.78 8.63 3.91
CA THR A 55 7.54 8.49 4.68
C THR A 55 7.74 7.60 5.91
N ALA A 56 6.95 7.83 6.96
CA ALA A 56 7.00 7.03 8.18
C ALA A 56 6.67 5.55 7.92
N ASP A 57 5.76 5.27 6.97
CA ASP A 57 5.41 3.90 6.58
C ASP A 57 6.57 3.15 5.92
N ALA A 58 7.39 3.84 5.12
CA ALA A 58 8.58 3.24 4.51
C ALA A 58 9.63 2.91 5.59
N VAL A 59 9.84 3.81 6.55
CA VAL A 59 10.71 3.55 7.71
C VAL A 59 10.17 2.37 8.53
N ALA A 60 8.86 2.29 8.76
CA ALA A 60 8.23 1.19 9.47
C ALA A 60 8.39 -0.15 8.72
N LEU A 61 8.28 -0.15 7.39
CA LEU A 61 8.49 -1.33 6.57
C LEU A 61 9.93 -1.84 6.71
N GLU A 62 10.92 -0.96 6.55
CA GLU A 62 12.32 -1.33 6.66
C GLU A 62 12.71 -1.77 8.09
N ALA A 63 12.22 -1.08 9.12
CA ALA A 63 12.46 -1.48 10.51
C ALA A 63 11.86 -2.86 10.83
N ARG A 64 10.68 -3.19 10.29
CA ARG A 64 10.07 -4.52 10.45
C ARG A 64 10.84 -5.60 9.70
N LYS A 65 11.35 -5.31 8.50
CA LYS A 65 12.20 -6.24 7.75
C LYS A 65 13.44 -6.62 8.55
N VAL A 66 14.07 -5.65 9.21
CA VAL A 66 15.20 -5.90 10.12
C VAL A 66 14.76 -6.76 11.31
N ALA A 67 13.60 -6.47 11.92
CA ALA A 67 13.11 -7.24 13.07
C ALA A 67 12.86 -8.71 12.74
N GLN A 68 12.24 -8.95 11.59
CA GLN A 68 11.96 -10.30 11.11
C GLN A 68 13.24 -11.08 10.80
N ALA A 69 14.29 -10.40 10.32
CA ALA A 69 15.58 -11.03 10.05
C ALA A 69 16.31 -11.46 11.33
N GLU A 70 16.07 -10.80 12.47
CA GLU A 70 16.62 -11.20 13.77
C GLU A 70 15.81 -12.33 14.43
N ASP A 71 14.49 -12.33 14.26
CA ASP A 71 13.59 -13.36 14.81
C ASP A 71 13.64 -14.69 14.05
N GLU A 72 14.07 -14.70 12.77
CA GLU A 72 14.24 -15.96 12.04
C GLU A 72 15.45 -16.74 12.62
N PRO A 73 15.23 -17.94 13.21
CA PRO A 73 16.35 -18.78 13.59
C PRO A 73 17.14 -19.08 12.33
N THR A 74 18.46 -18.85 12.38
CA THR A 74 19.41 -19.22 11.33
C THR A 74 19.32 -20.73 11.06
N ILE A 75 18.36 -21.15 10.24
CA ILE A 75 18.35 -22.44 9.57
C ILE A 75 19.01 -22.18 8.23
N GLY A 76 20.34 -22.18 8.24
CA GLY A 76 21.17 -22.25 7.05
C GLY A 76 21.17 -20.98 6.18
N ALA A 77 22.32 -20.33 6.16
CA ALA A 77 22.66 -19.38 5.11
C ALA A 77 22.41 -19.99 3.71
N SER A 78 21.39 -19.48 3.03
CA SER A 78 21.26 -19.44 1.58
C SER A 78 20.19 -18.41 1.21
N HIS A 79 20.47 -17.15 1.47
CA HIS A 79 19.93 -16.08 0.61
C HIS A 79 21.11 -15.59 -0.22
N PRO A 80 21.28 -16.06 -1.46
CA PRO A 80 22.22 -15.41 -2.35
C PRO A 80 21.62 -14.04 -2.70
N GLY A 81 22.27 -12.98 -2.23
CA GLY A 81 22.20 -11.69 -2.88
C GLY A 81 22.63 -11.85 -4.34
N GLY A 82 21.64 -11.83 -5.23
CA GLY A 82 21.76 -11.99 -6.68
C GLY A 82 20.35 -11.89 -7.28
N PRO A 83 20.17 -11.45 -8.55
CA PRO A 83 18.94 -10.82 -9.05
C PRO A 83 17.73 -11.76 -8.96
N GLY A 84 17.04 -11.72 -7.82
CA GLY A 84 16.09 -12.75 -7.41
C GLY A 84 14.76 -12.21 -6.91
N ALA A 85 14.52 -10.89 -6.95
CA ALA A 85 13.16 -10.35 -6.79
C ALA A 85 12.20 -10.99 -7.81
N ASP A 86 12.71 -11.29 -9.00
CA ASP A 86 12.00 -11.98 -10.07
C ASP A 86 11.82 -13.48 -9.79
N ALA A 87 12.72 -14.12 -9.03
CA ALA A 87 12.61 -15.53 -8.66
C ALA A 87 11.56 -15.75 -7.56
N GLY A 88 11.53 -14.91 -6.52
CA GLY A 88 10.52 -14.97 -5.45
C GLY A 88 9.10 -14.75 -5.97
N HIS A 89 8.91 -13.79 -6.88
CA HIS A 89 7.64 -13.57 -7.56
C HIS A 89 7.28 -14.70 -8.53
N ARG A 90 8.24 -15.27 -9.27
CA ARG A 90 8.01 -16.47 -10.10
C ARG A 90 7.62 -17.68 -9.27
N HIS A 91 8.19 -17.87 -8.08
CA HIS A 91 7.78 -18.96 -7.19
C HIS A 91 6.38 -18.76 -6.63
N LEU A 92 5.98 -17.52 -6.28
CA LEU A 92 4.61 -17.22 -5.88
C LEU A 92 3.63 -17.44 -7.06
N ALA A 93 3.93 -16.87 -8.23
CA ALA A 93 3.12 -17.02 -9.43
C ALA A 93 2.98 -18.48 -9.84
N ALA A 94 4.06 -19.27 -9.79
CA ALA A 94 4.04 -20.70 -10.06
C ALA A 94 3.21 -21.48 -9.02
N ARG A 95 3.30 -21.14 -7.72
CA ARG A 95 2.48 -21.76 -6.66
C ARG A 95 1.00 -21.40 -6.77
N VAL A 96 0.68 -20.18 -7.18
CA VAL A 96 -0.69 -19.74 -7.45
C VAL A 96 -1.23 -20.42 -8.72
N ALA A 97 -0.44 -20.51 -9.79
CA ALA A 97 -0.82 -21.19 -11.03
C ALA A 97 -1.02 -22.70 -10.84
N ALA A 98 -0.22 -23.34 -9.97
CA ALA A 98 -0.38 -24.75 -9.62
C ALA A 98 -1.68 -25.06 -8.86
N ARG A 99 -2.29 -24.05 -8.20
CA ARG A 99 -3.64 -24.13 -7.64
C ARG A 99 -4.62 -23.65 -8.70
N HIS A 100 -5.00 -24.53 -9.63
CA HIS A 100 -6.02 -24.21 -10.63
C HIS A 100 -7.31 -23.78 -9.90
N PRO A 101 -7.73 -22.50 -10.02
CA PRO A 101 -9.01 -22.07 -9.46
C PRO A 101 -10.15 -22.80 -10.19
N PRO A 102 -11.27 -23.12 -9.54
CA PRO A 102 -12.40 -23.73 -10.24
C PRO A 102 -12.80 -22.84 -11.43
N PRO A 103 -13.20 -23.44 -12.57
CA PRO A 103 -13.62 -22.68 -13.74
C PRO A 103 -14.69 -21.66 -13.35
N ASP A 104 -14.51 -20.40 -13.78
CA ASP A 104 -15.48 -19.35 -13.48
C ASP A 104 -16.77 -19.62 -14.28
N THR A 105 -17.80 -20.12 -13.59
CA THR A 105 -19.11 -20.44 -14.16
C THR A 105 -20.10 -19.29 -14.00
N ARG A 106 -19.67 -18.13 -13.50
CA ARG A 106 -20.57 -17.00 -13.30
C ARG A 106 -21.04 -16.46 -14.66
N PRO A 107 -22.34 -16.18 -14.82
CA PRO A 107 -22.84 -15.54 -16.03
C PRO A 107 -22.23 -14.14 -16.17
N GLN A 108 -22.03 -13.69 -17.41
CA GLN A 108 -21.54 -12.34 -17.65
C GLN A 108 -22.47 -11.30 -17.02
N PRO A 109 -21.93 -10.23 -16.41
CA PRO A 109 -22.76 -9.16 -15.87
C PRO A 109 -23.60 -8.54 -16.99
N SER A 110 -24.93 -8.54 -16.82
CA SER A 110 -25.85 -7.94 -17.80
C SER A 110 -26.12 -6.48 -17.47
N VAL A 111 -26.00 -5.61 -18.48
CA VAL A 111 -26.31 -4.18 -18.38
C VAL A 111 -27.78 -3.89 -18.75
N THR A 112 -28.54 -4.90 -19.19
CA THR A 112 -29.96 -4.80 -19.57
C THR A 112 -30.85 -4.12 -18.51
N PRO A 113 -30.67 -4.34 -17.18
CA PRO A 113 -31.45 -3.67 -16.15
C PRO A 113 -31.31 -2.14 -16.18
N TYR A 114 -30.14 -1.60 -16.54
CA TYR A 114 -29.93 -0.15 -16.60
C TYR A 114 -30.68 0.50 -17.76
N GLY A 115 -30.91 -0.23 -18.86
CA GLY A 115 -31.72 0.26 -19.99
C GLY A 115 -33.17 0.57 -19.62
N GLN A 116 -33.71 -0.10 -18.59
CA GLN A 116 -35.06 0.15 -18.07
C GLN A 116 -35.17 1.54 -17.42
N LEU A 117 -34.10 2.01 -16.78
CA LEU A 117 -34.05 3.33 -16.13
C LEU A 117 -34.16 4.47 -17.16
N LEU A 118 -33.56 4.28 -18.34
CA LEU A 118 -33.64 5.25 -19.45
C LEU A 118 -35.03 5.24 -20.12
N ARG A 119 -35.68 4.07 -20.20
CA ARG A 119 -37.01 3.93 -20.82
C ARG A 119 -38.12 4.51 -19.94
N ARG A 120 -38.07 4.29 -18.61
CA ARG A 120 -39.07 4.80 -17.66
C ARG A 120 -39.16 6.34 -17.63
N ARG A 121 -38.06 7.04 -17.92
CA ARG A 121 -38.05 8.51 -18.00
C ARG A 121 -38.73 9.04 -19.27
N ARG A 122 -38.76 8.27 -20.37
CA ARG A 122 -39.42 8.69 -21.61
C ARG A 122 -40.94 8.50 -21.56
N THR A 123 -41.42 7.46 -20.89
CA THR A 123 -42.87 7.22 -20.73
C THR A 123 -43.50 8.14 -19.68
N SER A 124 -42.74 8.60 -18.68
CA SER A 124 -43.23 9.57 -17.69
C SER A 124 -43.22 11.03 -18.20
N GLY A 125 -42.68 11.28 -19.40
CA GLY A 125 -42.59 12.61 -20.01
C GLY A 125 -43.61 12.88 -21.12
N SER A 126 -44.49 11.92 -21.44
CA SER A 126 -45.49 12.03 -22.51
C SER A 126 -46.94 12.04 -22.03
N ASP A 127 -47.19 12.44 -20.77
CA ASP A 127 -48.54 12.49 -20.20
C ASP A 127 -48.84 13.81 -19.47
N HIS A 128 -48.21 14.91 -19.90
CA HIS A 128 -48.53 16.24 -19.37
C HIS A 128 -48.56 17.32 -20.45
N ARG A 129 -49.75 17.46 -21.07
CA ARG A 129 -50.37 18.57 -21.82
C ARG A 129 -51.32 17.90 -22.80
N GLU A 130 -52.63 17.88 -22.54
CA GLU A 130 -53.55 18.91 -23.01
C GLU A 130 -54.84 18.84 -22.18
N GLY A 131 -55.33 19.98 -21.69
CA GLY A 131 -56.50 20.08 -20.82
C GLY A 131 -56.77 21.50 -20.36
N GLU A 132 -57.33 22.28 -21.28
CA GLU A 132 -58.35 23.34 -21.07
C GLU A 132 -58.03 24.53 -20.14
N ALA A 133 -57.73 25.69 -20.76
CA ALA A 133 -57.98 27.01 -20.17
C ALA A 133 -59.29 27.54 -20.76
N GLN A 134 -60.19 27.96 -19.86
CA GLN A 134 -61.41 28.72 -20.13
C GLN A 134 -61.12 30.16 -20.57
#